data_AF-A0A6V8Q5K1-F1
#
_entry.id   AF-A0A6V8Q5K1-F1
#
_cell.length_a   1.000
_cell.length_b   1.000
_cell.length_c   1.000
_cell.angle_alpha   90.00
_cell.angle_beta   90.00
_cell.angle_gamma   90.00
#
_symmetry.space_group_name_H-M   'P 1'
#
loop_
_entity.id
_entity.type
_entity.pdbx_description
1 polymer ?
#
loop_
_entity_poly.entity_id
_entity_poly.type
_entity_poly.pdbx_seq_one_letter_code
_entity_poly.pdbx_strand_id
1 'polypeptide(L)'
;RCRHPGEAITPKRGAPAAPSLAPFDIPPSLDVGDIESAVLEVPERRGPYGARGVGEMTTISTAPAIAAAVHDAVGVWIDELPVTAEKVVRALKEKEFQGKDVREEGMSKVARSGVRVSPSFRIISSIRA
;
A
#
# COMPACT_ATOMS: atom_id res chain seq x y z
N ARG A 1 21.04 10.16 -1.24
CA ARG A 1 19.59 9.95 -1.00
C ARG A 1 18.97 9.63 -2.36
N CYS A 2 19.05 8.37 -2.78
CA CYS A 2 18.59 7.93 -4.10
C CYS A 2 17.06 8.03 -4.12
N ARG A 3 16.53 8.88 -5.00
CA ARG A 3 15.13 8.78 -5.41
C ARG A 3 15.06 7.53 -6.27
N HIS A 4 14.36 6.50 -5.81
CA HIS A 4 14.00 5.33 -6.61
C HIS A 4 12.71 5.71 -7.32
N PRO A 5 12.78 6.12 -8.60
CA PRO A 5 11.58 6.38 -9.38
C PRO A 5 11.04 4.99 -9.73
N GLY A 6 10.23 4.40 -8.85
CA GLY A 6 9.64 3.07 -9.10
C GLY A 6 9.11 2.99 -10.52
N GLU A 7 9.07 1.79 -11.12
CA GLU A 7 8.92 1.37 -12.55
C GLU A 7 8.17 2.26 -13.59
N ALA A 8 7.51 3.35 -13.19
CA ALA A 8 6.93 4.37 -14.04
C ALA A 8 7.96 5.09 -14.95
N ILE A 9 7.89 4.77 -16.23
CA ILE A 9 8.64 5.47 -17.29
C ILE A 9 7.89 6.74 -17.68
N THR A 10 8.33 7.91 -17.21
CA THR A 10 7.79 9.19 -17.68
C THR A 10 8.52 9.64 -18.95
N PRO A 11 7.89 9.69 -20.13
CA PRO A 11 8.54 10.17 -21.35
C PRO A 11 8.96 11.63 -21.18
N LYS A 12 10.22 11.95 -21.49
CA LYS A 12 10.69 13.34 -21.49
C LYS A 12 10.58 13.89 -22.91
N ARG A 13 9.71 14.89 -23.11
CA ARG A 13 9.70 15.76 -24.29
C ARG A 13 9.66 15.01 -25.64
N GLY A 14 8.88 13.93 -25.70
CA GLY A 14 8.69 13.12 -26.91
C GLY A 14 9.80 12.11 -27.23
N ALA A 15 10.84 12.00 -26.38
CA ALA A 15 11.88 10.99 -26.50
C ALA A 15 11.70 9.86 -25.46
N PRO A 16 12.08 8.61 -25.78
CA PRO A 16 12.15 7.55 -24.79
C PRO A 16 13.10 7.96 -23.65
N ALA A 17 12.61 7.90 -22.42
CA ALA A 17 13.29 8.49 -21.26
C ALA A 17 14.53 7.72 -20.79
N ALA A 18 14.81 6.55 -21.37
CA ALA A 18 15.80 5.61 -20.84
C ALA A 18 16.56 4.88 -21.97
N PRO A 19 17.77 5.35 -22.36
CA PRO A 19 18.66 4.61 -23.26
C PRO A 19 19.42 3.47 -22.55
N SER A 20 19.18 3.28 -21.25
CA SER A 20 19.82 2.26 -20.42
C SER A 20 18.81 1.69 -19.42
N LEU A 21 19.18 0.59 -18.75
CA LEU A 21 18.37 -0.01 -17.70
C LEU A 21 18.48 0.71 -16.34
N ALA A 22 19.41 1.67 -16.21
CA ALA A 22 19.65 2.40 -14.97
C ALA A 22 18.43 3.13 -14.35
N PRO A 23 17.46 3.65 -15.12
CA PRO A 23 16.26 4.27 -14.56
C PRO A 23 15.12 3.28 -14.32
N PHE A 24 15.28 2.00 -14.67
CA PHE A 24 14.32 0.96 -14.32
C PHE A 24 14.68 0.44 -12.94
N ASP A 25 13.78 0.62 -11.98
CA ASP A 25 13.91 0.01 -10.66
C ASP A 25 13.63 -1.50 -10.77
N ILE A 26 14.61 -2.24 -11.27
CA ILE A 26 14.60 -3.71 -11.31
C ILE A 26 15.04 -4.20 -9.94
N PRO A 27 14.20 -4.98 -9.23
CA PRO A 27 14.56 -5.48 -7.91
C PRO A 27 15.76 -6.41 -8.01
N PRO A 28 16.85 -6.18 -7.25
CA PRO A 28 17.92 -7.16 -7.09
C PRO A 28 17.39 -8.41 -6.38
N SER A 29 18.11 -9.52 -6.47
CA SER A 29 17.73 -10.78 -5.81
C SER A 29 17.59 -10.67 -4.29
N LEU A 30 18.20 -9.68 -3.66
CA LEU A 30 18.08 -9.40 -2.23
C LEU A 30 16.73 -8.81 -1.82
N ASP A 31 15.99 -8.22 -2.76
CA ASP A 31 14.69 -7.59 -2.51
C ASP A 31 13.52 -8.57 -2.69
N VAL A 32 13.79 -9.77 -3.22
CA VAL A 32 12.80 -10.83 -3.42
C VAL A 32 12.93 -11.84 -2.28
N GLY A 33 11.89 -11.95 -1.45
CA GLY A 33 11.82 -12.96 -0.38
C GLY A 33 11.53 -14.37 -0.90
N ASP A 34 11.38 -15.32 0.02
CA ASP A 34 11.02 -16.71 -0.32
C ASP A 34 9.65 -16.79 -1.02
N ILE A 35 9.59 -17.55 -2.12
CA ILE A 35 8.37 -17.76 -2.90
C ILE A 35 7.87 -19.18 -2.64
N GLU A 36 6.75 -19.28 -1.94
CA GLU A 36 6.04 -20.54 -1.76
C GLU A 36 5.03 -20.74 -2.91
N SER A 37 4.98 -21.95 -3.46
CA SER A 37 4.04 -22.30 -4.53
C SER A 37 3.28 -23.58 -4.20
N ALA A 38 1.97 -23.55 -4.45
CA ALA A 38 1.08 -24.69 -4.33
C ALA A 38 0.33 -24.87 -5.64
N VAL A 39 0.34 -26.09 -6.18
CA VAL A 39 -0.35 -26.42 -7.44
C VAL A 39 -1.71 -27.03 -7.11
N LEU A 40 -2.77 -26.37 -7.56
CA LEU A 40 -4.12 -26.92 -7.53
C LEU A 40 -4.51 -27.39 -8.93
N GLU A 41 -4.70 -28.70 -9.08
CA GLU A 41 -5.04 -29.31 -10.35
C GLU A 41 -6.56 -29.39 -10.53
N VAL A 42 -7.09 -28.55 -11.43
CA VAL A 42 -8.49 -28.62 -11.87
C VAL A 42 -8.49 -28.76 -13.40
N PRO A 43 -8.80 -29.95 -13.94
CA PRO A 43 -8.61 -30.23 -15.36
C PRO A 43 -9.56 -29.44 -16.25
N GLU A 44 -9.01 -28.81 -17.29
CA GLU A 44 -9.79 -28.16 -18.35
C GLU A 44 -10.37 -29.19 -19.31
N ARG A 45 -11.70 -29.23 -19.42
CA ARG A 45 -12.41 -30.22 -20.26
C ARG A 45 -12.09 -30.11 -21.73
N ARG A 46 -11.73 -28.90 -22.21
CA ARG A 46 -11.48 -28.62 -23.64
C ARG A 46 -10.00 -28.63 -24.01
N GLY A 47 -9.11 -28.66 -23.02
CA GLY A 47 -7.66 -28.60 -23.22
C GLY A 47 -7.03 -29.99 -23.33
N PRO A 48 -5.95 -30.15 -24.10
CA PRO A 48 -5.18 -31.38 -24.08
C PRO A 48 -4.65 -31.61 -22.66
N TYR A 49 -4.73 -32.86 -22.18
CA TYR A 49 -4.25 -33.26 -20.85
C TYR A 49 -4.83 -32.46 -19.67
N GLY A 50 -5.96 -31.75 -19.85
CA GLY A 50 -6.56 -30.93 -18.80
C GLY A 50 -5.81 -29.64 -18.46
N ALA A 51 -4.82 -29.22 -19.28
CA ALA A 51 -3.96 -28.09 -18.98
C ALA A 51 -4.66 -26.73 -19.06
N ARG A 52 -4.18 -25.77 -18.24
CA ARG A 52 -4.57 -24.34 -18.26
C ARG A 52 -3.33 -23.46 -18.22
N GLY A 53 -3.43 -22.25 -18.78
CA GLY A 53 -2.39 -21.23 -18.67
C GLY A 53 -2.30 -20.67 -17.25
N VAL A 54 -1.07 -20.49 -16.74
CA VAL A 54 -0.82 -20.00 -15.37
C VAL A 54 0.10 -18.76 -15.32
N GLY A 55 0.92 -18.52 -16.35
CA GLY A 55 2.00 -17.55 -16.29
C GLY A 55 1.57 -16.09 -16.09
N GLU A 56 0.42 -15.69 -16.63
CA GLU A 56 -0.06 -14.30 -16.49
C GLU A 56 -0.80 -14.08 -15.16
N MET A 57 -1.49 -15.11 -14.66
CA MET A 57 -2.32 -15.03 -13.45
C MET A 57 -1.48 -14.64 -12.24
N THR A 58 -0.27 -15.20 -12.13
CA THR A 58 0.66 -14.86 -11.04
C THR A 58 1.06 -13.38 -11.11
N THR A 59 1.36 -12.86 -12.30
CA THR A 59 1.79 -11.47 -12.49
C THR A 59 0.67 -10.47 -12.15
N ILE A 60 -0.56 -10.75 -12.56
CA ILE A 60 -1.71 -9.88 -12.29
C ILE A 60 -1.99 -9.79 -10.78
N SER A 61 -1.80 -10.89 -10.05
CA SER A 61 -2.06 -10.93 -8.60
C SER A 61 -0.99 -10.26 -7.74
N THR A 62 0.24 -10.11 -8.23
CA THR A 62 1.37 -9.63 -7.42
C THR A 62 1.18 -8.20 -6.91
N ALA A 63 0.86 -7.25 -7.79
CA ALA A 63 0.69 -5.85 -7.41
C ALA A 63 -0.44 -5.61 -6.38
N PRO A 64 -1.67 -6.16 -6.55
CA PRO A 64 -2.72 -6.00 -5.55
C PRO A 64 -2.41 -6.74 -4.25
N ALA A 65 -1.72 -7.89 -4.29
CA ALA A 65 -1.31 -8.60 -3.08
C ALA A 65 -0.33 -7.76 -2.24
N ILE A 66 0.65 -7.11 -2.87
CA ILE A 66 1.58 -6.20 -2.20
C ILE A 66 0.84 -4.99 -1.63
N ALA A 67 -0.06 -4.37 -2.39
CA ALA A 67 -0.83 -3.22 -1.90
C ALA A 67 -1.72 -3.59 -0.70
N ALA A 68 -2.34 -4.77 -0.71
CA ALA A 68 -3.11 -5.28 0.41
C ALA A 68 -2.23 -5.57 1.64
N ALA A 69 -1.03 -6.14 1.46
CA ALA A 69 -0.08 -6.36 2.54
C ALA A 69 0.42 -5.05 3.17
N VAL A 70 0.65 -4.02 2.35
CA VAL A 70 0.97 -2.67 2.85
C VAL A 70 -0.20 -2.12 3.66
N HIS A 71 -1.43 -2.21 3.16
CA HIS A 71 -2.61 -1.80 3.92
C HIS A 71 -2.73 -2.54 5.25
N ASP A 72 -2.52 -3.86 5.28
CA ASP A 72 -2.54 -4.65 6.51
C ASP A 72 -1.47 -4.16 7.52
N ALA A 73 -0.28 -3.82 7.04
CA ALA A 73 0.82 -3.36 7.89
C ALA A 73 0.63 -1.94 8.47
N VAL A 74 0.05 -1.00 7.71
CA VAL A 74 -0.02 0.43 8.11
C VAL A 74 -1.43 0.99 8.28
N GLY A 75 -2.45 0.24 7.87
CA GLY A 75 -3.87 0.62 7.95
C GLY A 75 -4.23 1.84 7.10
N VAL A 76 -3.57 2.03 5.96
CA VAL A 76 -3.89 3.03 4.94
C VAL A 76 -3.86 2.40 3.56
N TRP A 77 -4.80 2.78 2.70
CA TRP A 77 -4.83 2.32 1.31
C TRP A 77 -3.94 3.22 0.45
N ILE A 78 -3.14 2.60 -0.42
CA ILE A 78 -2.42 3.25 -1.50
C ILE A 78 -3.00 2.72 -2.81
N ASP A 79 -3.67 3.58 -3.56
CA ASP A 79 -4.39 3.26 -4.80
C ASP A 79 -3.59 3.61 -6.07
N GLU A 80 -2.39 4.18 -5.91
CA GLU A 80 -1.53 4.64 -6.99
C GLU A 80 -0.22 3.84 -7.06
N LEU A 81 -0.09 2.98 -8.06
CA LEU A 81 1.16 2.26 -8.34
C LEU A 81 2.20 3.15 -9.04
N PRO A 82 3.51 2.89 -8.86
CA PRO A 82 4.09 1.97 -7.88
C PRO A 82 3.91 2.46 -6.44
N VAL A 83 3.83 1.53 -5.47
CA VAL A 83 3.72 1.85 -4.05
C VAL A 83 5.08 2.31 -3.51
N THR A 84 5.39 3.60 -3.65
CA THR A 84 6.68 4.14 -3.18
C THR A 84 6.63 4.55 -1.71
N ALA A 85 7.78 4.58 -1.05
CA ALA A 85 7.90 5.00 0.35
C ALA A 85 7.35 6.42 0.58
N GLU A 86 7.53 7.34 -0.38
CA GLU A 86 7.01 8.70 -0.29
C GLU A 86 5.47 8.73 -0.26
N LYS A 87 4.81 7.88 -1.07
CA LYS A 87 3.35 7.76 -1.07
C LYS A 87 2.84 7.21 0.25
N VAL A 88 3.51 6.19 0.81
CA VAL A 88 3.18 5.62 2.11
C VAL A 88 3.32 6.66 3.23
N VAL A 89 4.45 7.38 3.27
CA VAL A 89 4.68 8.43 4.28
C VAL A 89 3.66 9.57 4.17
N ARG A 90 3.27 9.94 2.94
CA ARG A 90 2.23 10.95 2.71
C ARG A 90 0.88 10.50 3.26
N ALA A 91 0.44 9.29 2.91
CA ALA A 91 -0.84 8.73 3.38
C ALA A 91 -0.91 8.62 4.91
N LEU A 92 0.20 8.24 5.55
CA LEU A 92 0.30 8.19 7.01
C LEU A 92 0.13 9.58 7.66
N LYS A 93 0.75 10.62 7.10
CA LYS A 93 0.60 12.00 7.59
C LYS A 93 -0.82 12.53 7.46
N GLU A 94 -1.49 12.21 6.35
CA GLU A 94 -2.88 12.60 6.12
C GLU A 94 -3.83 11.94 7.14
N LYS A 95 -3.62 10.66 7.45
CA LYS A 95 -4.34 9.94 8.51
C LYS A 95 -4.13 10.57 9.89
N GLU A 96 -2.88 10.96 10.23
CA GLU A 96 -2.61 11.65 11.50
C GLU A 96 -3.27 13.03 11.60
N PHE A 97 -3.31 13.78 10.49
CA PHE A 97 -3.93 15.10 10.44
C PHE A 97 -5.45 15.02 10.69
N GLN A 98 -6.14 14.11 10.00
CA GLN A 98 -7.57 13.86 10.23
C GLN A 98 -7.85 13.45 11.70
N GLY A 99 -6.96 12.68 12.31
CA GLY A 99 -7.08 12.30 13.72
C GLY A 99 -6.91 13.47 14.72
N LYS A 100 -6.24 14.56 14.33
CA LYS A 100 -6.06 15.76 15.16
C LYS A 100 -7.25 16.72 15.05
N ASP A 101 -7.73 16.97 13.83
CA ASP A 101 -8.90 17.83 13.61
C ASP A 101 -10.14 17.31 14.35
N VAL A 102 -10.39 16.00 14.30
CA VAL A 102 -11.54 15.38 15.00
C VAL A 102 -11.39 15.51 16.52
N ARG A 103 -10.16 15.38 17.05
CA ARG A 103 -9.90 15.54 18.50
C ARG A 103 -10.09 16.98 18.95
N GLU A 104 -9.60 17.94 18.17
CA GLU A 104 -9.70 19.37 18.50
C GLU A 104 -11.15 19.86 18.36
N GLU A 105 -11.87 19.43 17.31
CA GLU A 105 -13.29 19.72 17.14
C GLU A 105 -14.13 19.07 18.26
N GLY A 106 -13.86 17.81 18.59
CA GLY A 106 -14.52 17.11 19.70
C GLY A 106 -14.27 17.78 21.06
N MET A 107 -13.03 18.21 21.31
CA MET A 107 -12.63 18.91 22.54
C MET A 107 -13.23 20.33 22.60
N SER A 108 -13.36 21.01 21.47
CA SER A 108 -14.07 22.31 21.38
C SER A 108 -15.58 22.17 21.63
N LYS A 109 -16.21 21.08 21.16
CA LYS A 109 -17.62 20.77 21.44
C LYS A 109 -17.86 20.44 22.91
N VAL A 110 -16.96 19.69 23.55
CA VAL A 110 -16.99 19.39 25.00
C VAL A 110 -16.79 20.66 25.83
N ALA A 111 -15.87 21.54 25.42
CA ALA A 111 -15.66 22.82 26.12
C ALA A 111 -16.88 23.76 26.03
N ARG A 112 -17.62 23.74 24.90
CA ARG A 112 -18.83 24.55 24.68
C ARG A 112 -20.10 23.96 25.28
N SER A 113 -20.15 22.65 25.55
CA SER A 113 -21.33 21.97 26.12
C SER A 113 -21.47 22.15 27.64
N GLY A 114 -20.53 22.85 28.30
CA GLY A 114 -20.56 23.07 29.74
C GLY A 114 -20.28 21.80 30.57
N VAL A 115 -19.93 20.69 29.93
CA VAL A 115 -19.58 19.43 30.60
C VAL A 115 -18.19 19.60 31.22
N ARG A 116 -18.14 19.75 32.55
CA ARG A 116 -16.86 19.77 33.31
C ARG A 116 -16.24 18.37 33.27
N VAL A 117 -15.30 18.15 32.37
CA VAL A 117 -14.40 16.99 32.41
C VAL A 117 -13.48 17.12 33.63
N SER A 118 -13.70 16.26 34.63
CA SER A 118 -12.86 16.24 35.83
C SER A 118 -11.41 15.85 35.47
N PRO A 119 -10.39 16.39 36.16
CA PRO A 119 -8.98 16.07 35.87
C PRO A 119 -8.63 14.59 36.12
N SER A 120 -9.53 13.79 36.70
CA SER A 120 -9.39 12.35 36.88
C SER A 120 -9.80 11.54 35.64
N PHE A 121 -10.43 12.16 34.63
CA PHE A 121 -10.87 11.46 33.42
C PHE A 121 -9.73 11.38 32.41
N ARG A 122 -8.77 10.48 32.66
CA ARG A 122 -7.91 9.95 31.59
C ARG A 122 -8.86 9.29 30.59
N ILE A 123 -9.02 9.90 29.42
CA ILE A 123 -9.63 9.25 28.25
C ILE A 123 -8.92 7.91 28.10
N ILE A 124 -9.63 6.82 28.32
CA ILE A 124 -9.13 5.46 28.15
C ILE A 124 -8.88 5.31 26.64
N SER A 125 -7.66 5.60 26.20
CA SER A 125 -7.16 5.23 24.87
C SER A 125 -6.88 3.72 24.88
N SER A 126 -7.94 2.92 24.96
CA SER A 126 -7.88 1.47 24.77
C SER A 126 -9.16 1.03 24.09
N ILE A 127 -9.31 1.41 22.82
CA ILE A 127 -10.08 0.62 21.89
C ILE A 127 -9.09 0.22 20.80
N ARG A 128 -8.45 -0.91 21.08
CA ARG A 128 -8.01 -1.87 20.10
C ARG A 128 -9.31 -2.48 19.53
N ALA A 129 -9.57 -2.25 18.26
CA ALA A 129 -10.46 -3.03 17.42
C ALA A 129 -9.81 -3.06 16.03
#